data_AF-A0AAE9SPZ9-F1
#
_entry.id   AF-A0AAE9SPZ9-F1
#
_cell.length_a   1.000
_cell.length_b   1.000
_cell.length_c   1.000
_cell.angle_alpha   90.00
_cell.angle_beta   90.00
_cell.angle_gamma   90.00
#
_symmetry.space_group_name_H-M   'P 1'
#
loop_
_entity.id
_entity.type
_entity.pdbx_description
1 polymer ?
#
loop_
_entity_poly.entity_id
_entity_poly.type
_entity_poly.pdbx_seq_one_letter_code
_entity_poly.pdbx_strand_id
1 'polypeptide(L)'
;MSACFGPLDSDGRVPARQQTRVASFLISAHGALGRRFALALPPRLESAWQTELNAQFYNESEIVSLLLRATNWAPDLALLYLAAAWETAWFPAPAAGIPDPTLALAVDLATLVHAVHAGIRPAALLPVEANPNDPFAMALRRVEFESGRLLQAQIMFLKGERLVPFRDAVSHALERRHAEVRKLWREMLESIGMTSRNQNDAKP
;
A
#
# COMPACT_ATOMS: atom_id res chain seq x y z
N MET A 1 17.39 -8.23 13.56
CA MET A 1 17.72 -7.00 12.80
C MET A 1 16.71 -6.90 11.67
N SER A 2 16.00 -5.77 11.55
CA SER A 2 15.09 -5.52 10.43
C SER A 2 15.90 -5.49 9.13
N ALA A 3 15.40 -6.14 8.07
CA ALA A 3 16.04 -6.10 6.77
C ALA A 3 15.84 -4.70 6.15
N CYS A 4 16.94 -4.03 5.81
CA CYS A 4 16.95 -2.73 5.13
C CYS A 4 17.51 -2.89 3.71
N PHE A 5 17.29 -1.90 2.85
CA PHE A 5 17.89 -1.87 1.52
C PHE A 5 19.41 -2.00 1.58
N GLY A 6 20.00 -2.60 0.55
CA GLY A 6 21.44 -2.56 0.37
C GLY A 6 22.05 -3.75 -0.39
N PRO A 7 23.39 -3.76 -0.55
CA PRO A 7 24.30 -2.67 -0.18
C PRO A 7 24.01 -1.39 -0.99
N LEU A 8 24.11 -0.22 -0.35
CA LEU A 8 23.94 1.08 -1.02
C LEU A 8 25.10 1.34 -1.99
N ASP A 9 24.88 2.20 -2.99
CA ASP A 9 25.96 2.66 -3.85
C ASP A 9 26.86 3.70 -3.15
N SER A 10 27.89 4.18 -3.85
CA SER A 10 28.86 5.15 -3.32
C SER A 10 28.24 6.49 -2.91
N ASP A 11 27.07 6.82 -3.45
CA ASP A 11 26.33 8.06 -3.15
C ASP A 11 25.27 7.85 -2.04
N GLY A 12 25.26 6.66 -1.43
CA GLY A 12 24.31 6.28 -0.39
C GLY A 12 22.90 6.00 -0.93
N ARG A 13 22.76 5.64 -2.21
CA ARG A 13 21.46 5.37 -2.85
C ARG A 13 21.14 3.90 -2.88
N VAL A 14 19.85 3.60 -2.90
CA VAL A 14 19.32 2.24 -3.05
C VAL A 14 19.61 1.74 -4.48
N PRO A 15 20.06 0.50 -4.68
CA PRO A 15 20.30 -0.04 -6.03
C PRO A 15 19.05 0.02 -6.92
N ALA A 16 19.22 0.43 -8.18
CA ALA A 16 18.12 0.67 -9.15
C ALA A 16 17.12 -0.50 -9.26
N ARG A 17 17.61 -1.75 -9.20
CA ARG A 17 16.75 -2.94 -9.24
C ARG A 17 15.86 -3.08 -7.99
N GLN A 18 16.39 -2.76 -6.80
CA GLN A 18 15.60 -2.74 -5.57
C GLN A 18 14.57 -1.60 -5.61
N GLN A 19 14.98 -0.40 -6.07
CA GLN A 19 14.06 0.71 -6.27
C GLN A 19 12.91 0.33 -7.20
N THR A 20 13.24 -0.28 -8.35
CA THR A 20 12.27 -0.70 -9.36
C THR A 20 11.23 -1.67 -8.81
N ARG A 21 11.62 -2.68 -8.04
CA ARG A 21 10.68 -3.65 -7.44
C ARG A 21 9.77 -3.02 -6.40
N VAL A 22 10.33 -2.22 -5.48
CA VAL A 22 9.53 -1.54 -4.44
C VAL A 22 8.59 -0.52 -5.06
N ALA A 23 9.08 0.31 -5.97
CA ALA A 23 8.27 1.30 -6.67
C ALA A 23 7.14 0.64 -7.44
N SER A 24 7.40 -0.45 -8.16
CA SER A 24 6.37 -1.19 -8.91
C SER A 24 5.28 -1.74 -8.00
N PHE A 25 5.66 -2.31 -6.84
CA PHE A 25 4.70 -2.81 -5.86
C PHE A 25 3.83 -1.69 -5.29
N LEU A 26 4.45 -0.58 -4.88
CA LEU A 26 3.74 0.57 -4.34
C LEU A 26 2.82 1.20 -5.40
N ILE A 27 3.29 1.35 -6.63
CA ILE A 27 2.49 1.84 -7.77
C ILE A 27 1.32 0.89 -8.04
N SER A 28 1.52 -0.42 -7.95
CA SER A 28 0.44 -1.41 -8.12
C SER A 28 -0.62 -1.25 -7.03
N ALA A 29 -0.21 -1.20 -5.75
CA ALA A 29 -1.12 -1.04 -4.61
C ALA A 29 -1.88 0.29 -4.65
N HIS A 30 -1.17 1.42 -4.70
CA HIS A 30 -1.76 2.76 -4.74
C HIS A 30 -2.53 3.02 -6.04
N GLY A 31 -2.06 2.49 -7.16
CA GLY A 31 -2.78 2.54 -8.43
C GLY A 31 -4.10 1.78 -8.38
N ALA A 32 -4.15 0.62 -7.71
CA ALA A 32 -5.40 -0.11 -7.52
C ALA A 32 -6.39 0.64 -6.62
N LEU A 33 -5.92 1.27 -5.54
CA LEU A 33 -6.74 2.17 -4.73
C LEU A 33 -7.28 3.33 -5.56
N GLY A 34 -6.41 4.02 -6.31
CA GLY A 34 -6.78 5.12 -7.20
C GLY A 34 -7.84 4.70 -8.23
N ARG A 35 -7.69 3.55 -8.89
CA ARG A 35 -8.70 3.01 -9.82
C ARG A 35 -10.05 2.77 -9.14
N ARG A 36 -10.04 2.20 -7.93
CA ARG A 36 -11.26 1.92 -7.18
C ARG A 36 -11.95 3.20 -6.69
N PHE A 37 -11.19 4.20 -6.25
CA PHE A 37 -11.75 5.51 -5.93
C PHE A 37 -12.32 6.21 -7.17
N ALA A 38 -11.61 6.17 -8.31
CA ALA A 38 -12.10 6.75 -9.55
C ALA A 38 -13.44 6.14 -10.00
N LEU A 39 -13.62 4.83 -9.85
CA LEU A 39 -14.88 4.15 -10.14
C LEU A 39 -16.00 4.48 -9.14
N ALA A 40 -15.64 4.80 -7.89
CA ALA A 40 -16.60 5.21 -6.86
C ALA A 40 -16.98 6.70 -6.94
N LEU A 41 -16.22 7.51 -7.68
CA LEU A 41 -16.46 8.93 -7.79
C LEU A 41 -17.68 9.24 -8.69
N PRO A 42 -18.63 10.05 -8.22
CA PRO A 42 -19.70 10.55 -9.06
C PRO A 42 -19.19 11.59 -10.06
N PRO A 43 -19.88 11.80 -11.19
CA PRO A 43 -19.50 12.80 -12.19
C PRO A 43 -19.61 14.25 -11.68
N ARG A 44 -20.34 14.47 -10.58
CA ARG A 44 -20.47 15.77 -9.89
C ARG A 44 -20.30 15.58 -8.39
N LEU A 45 -19.56 16.49 -7.76
CA LEU A 45 -19.34 16.50 -6.32
C LEU A 45 -20.34 17.47 -5.68
N GLU A 46 -21.31 16.92 -4.96
CA GLU A 46 -22.43 17.63 -4.34
C GLU A 46 -22.40 17.56 -2.81
N SER A 47 -21.49 16.77 -2.24
CA SER A 47 -21.43 16.52 -0.79
C SER A 47 -20.01 16.33 -0.26
N ALA A 48 -19.82 16.57 1.04
CA ALA A 48 -18.52 16.49 1.69
C ALA A 48 -17.85 15.12 1.57
N TRP A 49 -18.61 14.02 1.61
CA TRP A 49 -18.04 12.68 1.46
C TRP A 49 -17.52 12.42 0.04
N GLN A 50 -18.14 13.01 -0.99
CA GLN A 50 -17.65 12.91 -2.37
C GLN A 50 -16.37 13.71 -2.55
N THR A 51 -16.27 14.88 -1.90
CA THR A 51 -15.03 15.67 -1.85
C THR A 51 -13.90 14.88 -1.18
N GLU A 52 -14.19 14.16 -0.09
CA GLU A 52 -13.21 13.30 0.57
C GLU A 52 -12.75 12.16 -0.35
N LEU A 53 -13.67 11.47 -1.05
CA LEU A 53 -13.28 10.45 -2.04
C LEU A 53 -12.39 11.02 -3.16
N ASN A 54 -12.68 12.24 -3.61
CA ASN A 54 -11.86 12.89 -4.63
C ASN A 54 -10.47 13.22 -4.09
N ALA A 55 -10.38 13.67 -2.83
CA ALA A 55 -9.11 13.88 -2.17
C ALA A 55 -8.32 12.56 -2.04
N GLN A 56 -8.96 11.46 -1.67
CA GLN A 56 -8.32 10.13 -1.62
C GLN A 56 -7.79 9.74 -3.00
N PHE A 57 -8.62 9.82 -4.06
CA PHE A 57 -8.20 9.56 -5.44
C PHE A 57 -6.99 10.40 -5.87
N TYR A 58 -7.01 11.71 -5.58
CA TYR A 58 -5.91 12.61 -5.90
C TYR A 58 -4.61 12.20 -5.18
N ASN A 59 -4.69 11.90 -3.87
CA ASN A 59 -3.52 11.51 -3.09
C ASN A 59 -2.90 10.19 -3.61
N GLU A 60 -3.73 9.19 -3.93
CA GLU A 60 -3.25 7.94 -4.53
C GLU A 60 -2.53 8.19 -5.87
N SER A 61 -3.10 9.08 -6.70
CA SER A 61 -2.52 9.44 -8.00
C SER A 61 -1.21 10.22 -7.85
N GLU A 62 -1.11 11.10 -6.84
CA GLU A 62 0.12 11.83 -6.53
C GLU A 62 1.23 10.88 -6.08
N ILE A 63 0.92 9.89 -5.24
CA ILE A 63 1.87 8.85 -4.82
C ILE A 63 2.42 8.09 -6.03
N VAL A 64 1.54 7.65 -6.94
CA VAL A 64 1.94 6.95 -8.16
C VAL A 64 2.85 7.84 -9.02
N SER A 65 2.46 9.10 -9.25
CA SER A 65 3.24 10.06 -10.05
C SER A 65 4.60 10.39 -9.41
N LEU A 66 4.65 10.49 -8.08
CA LEU A 66 5.88 10.71 -7.34
C LEU A 66 6.84 9.53 -7.52
N LEU A 67 6.37 8.30 -7.33
CA LEU A 67 7.19 7.10 -7.47
C LEU A 67 7.68 6.90 -8.91
N LEU A 68 6.84 7.16 -9.92
CA LEU A 68 7.23 7.10 -11.33
C LEU A 68 8.43 8.02 -11.64
N ARG A 69 8.44 9.23 -11.06
CA ARG A 69 9.48 10.24 -11.30
C ARG A 69 10.73 10.06 -10.42
N ALA A 70 10.56 9.59 -9.19
CA ALA A 70 11.64 9.49 -8.22
C ALA A 70 12.48 8.21 -8.35
N THR A 71 11.95 7.19 -9.02
CA THR A 71 12.59 5.88 -9.14
C THR A 71 13.63 5.86 -10.25
N ASN A 72 14.83 5.36 -9.94
CA ASN A 72 15.81 4.99 -10.96
C ASN A 72 15.46 3.60 -11.52
N TRP A 73 14.77 3.59 -12.67
CA TRP A 73 14.24 2.39 -13.28
C TRP A 73 15.33 1.51 -13.91
N ALA A 74 15.28 0.22 -13.61
CA ALA A 74 16.13 -0.81 -14.22
C ALA A 74 15.25 -1.92 -14.83
N PRO A 75 15.65 -2.52 -15.96
CA PRO A 75 14.94 -3.67 -16.50
C PRO A 75 14.87 -4.83 -15.50
N ASP A 76 13.67 -5.38 -15.29
CA ASP A 76 13.47 -6.55 -14.43
C ASP A 76 12.38 -7.46 -14.98
N LEU A 77 12.76 -8.52 -15.69
CA LEU A 77 11.80 -9.42 -16.34
C LEU A 77 10.92 -10.18 -15.34
N ALA A 78 11.39 -10.37 -14.10
CA ALA A 78 10.58 -11.02 -13.06
C ALA A 78 9.37 -10.17 -12.65
N LEU A 79 9.41 -8.85 -12.89
CA LEU A 79 8.28 -7.97 -12.60
C LEU A 79 7.03 -8.33 -13.41
N LEU A 80 7.16 -8.92 -14.60
CA LEU A 80 5.98 -9.32 -15.37
C LEU A 80 5.09 -10.29 -14.58
N TYR A 81 5.69 -11.32 -13.98
CA TYR A 81 4.98 -12.28 -13.15
C TYR A 81 4.55 -11.67 -11.81
N LEU A 82 5.44 -10.92 -11.15
CA LEU A 82 5.15 -10.31 -9.85
C LEU A 82 3.99 -9.31 -9.93
N ALA A 83 4.01 -8.41 -10.92
CA ALA A 83 2.96 -7.42 -11.11
C ALA A 83 1.61 -8.09 -11.41
N ALA A 84 1.59 -9.14 -12.24
CA ALA A 84 0.36 -9.90 -12.49
C ALA A 84 -0.21 -10.50 -11.20
N ALA A 85 0.64 -11.10 -10.36
CA ALA A 85 0.22 -11.66 -9.08
C ALA A 85 -0.34 -10.57 -8.15
N TRP A 86 0.33 -9.42 -8.04
CA TRP A 86 -0.13 -8.31 -7.20
C TRP A 86 -1.48 -7.76 -7.67
N GLU A 87 -1.63 -7.49 -8.97
CA GLU A 87 -2.85 -6.92 -9.53
C GLU A 87 -4.09 -7.79 -9.26
N THR A 88 -3.95 -9.12 -9.31
CA THR A 88 -5.07 -10.01 -8.98
C THR A 88 -5.51 -9.93 -7.52
N ALA A 89 -4.59 -9.63 -6.60
CA ALA A 89 -4.90 -9.53 -5.18
C ALA A 89 -5.65 -8.23 -4.83
N TRP A 90 -5.55 -7.21 -5.69
CA TRP A 90 -6.22 -5.93 -5.50
C TRP A 90 -7.68 -5.91 -5.98
N PHE A 91 -8.16 -7.00 -6.59
CA PHE A 91 -9.52 -7.07 -7.08
C PHE A 91 -10.57 -6.88 -5.96
N PRO A 92 -11.73 -6.28 -6.29
CA PRO A 92 -12.83 -6.14 -5.34
C PRO A 92 -13.26 -7.51 -4.80
N ALA A 93 -13.41 -7.59 -3.48
CA ALA A 93 -13.89 -8.78 -2.78
C ALA A 93 -14.91 -8.33 -1.72
N PRO A 94 -16.18 -8.12 -2.10
CA PRO A 94 -17.21 -7.55 -1.22
C PRO A 94 -17.23 -8.22 0.16
N ALA A 95 -17.38 -7.42 1.20
CA ALA A 95 -17.40 -7.93 2.58
C ALA A 95 -18.59 -8.88 2.79
N ALA A 96 -18.29 -10.16 3.04
CA ALA A 96 -19.29 -11.18 3.32
C ALA A 96 -20.06 -10.84 4.61
N GLY A 97 -21.37 -11.13 4.63
CA GLY A 97 -22.24 -10.82 5.78
C GLY A 97 -22.87 -9.43 5.77
N ILE A 98 -22.63 -8.61 4.74
CA ILE A 98 -23.33 -7.34 4.50
C ILE A 98 -24.33 -7.52 3.35
N PRO A 99 -25.67 -7.41 3.60
CA PRO A 99 -26.67 -7.65 2.56
C PRO A 99 -26.70 -6.60 1.44
N ASP A 100 -26.41 -5.33 1.76
CA ASP A 100 -26.34 -4.26 0.77
C ASP A 100 -25.01 -4.38 -0.02
N PRO A 101 -25.05 -4.71 -1.32
CA PRO A 101 -23.84 -4.90 -2.11
C PRO A 101 -23.01 -3.63 -2.27
N THR A 102 -23.64 -2.45 -2.26
CA THR A 102 -22.94 -1.16 -2.35
C THR A 102 -22.16 -0.91 -1.07
N LEU A 103 -22.80 -1.14 0.08
CA LEU A 103 -22.15 -1.04 1.38
C LEU A 103 -21.04 -2.08 1.53
N ALA A 104 -21.25 -3.32 1.08
CA ALA A 104 -20.26 -4.39 1.11
C ALA A 104 -18.99 -4.04 0.29
N LEU A 105 -19.16 -3.41 -0.88
CA LEU A 105 -18.07 -2.91 -1.71
C LEU A 105 -17.35 -1.71 -1.08
N ALA A 106 -18.09 -0.79 -0.45
CA ALA A 106 -17.51 0.35 0.26
C ALA A 106 -16.67 -0.11 1.46
N VAL A 107 -17.15 -1.10 2.22
CA VAL A 107 -16.39 -1.73 3.31
C VAL A 107 -15.15 -2.46 2.80
N ASP A 108 -15.25 -3.22 1.70
CA ASP A 108 -14.06 -3.85 1.10
C ASP A 108 -13.02 -2.81 0.64
N LEU A 109 -13.45 -1.69 0.05
CA LEU A 109 -12.53 -0.62 -0.33
C LEU A 109 -11.87 0.01 0.91
N ALA A 110 -12.66 0.40 1.92
CA ALA A 110 -12.13 1.03 3.12
C ALA A 110 -11.17 0.11 3.90
N THR A 111 -11.48 -1.19 3.98
CA THR A 111 -10.59 -2.18 4.63
C THR A 111 -9.31 -2.43 3.83
N LEU A 112 -9.37 -2.43 2.49
CA LEU A 112 -8.17 -2.52 1.65
C LEU A 112 -7.29 -1.27 1.79
N VAL A 113 -7.87 -0.07 1.72
CA VAL A 113 -7.15 1.21 1.89
C VAL A 113 -6.48 1.26 3.26
N HIS A 114 -7.21 0.87 4.31
CA HIS A 114 -6.66 0.76 5.65
C HIS A 114 -5.49 -0.23 5.71
N ALA A 115 -5.65 -1.43 5.14
CA ALA A 115 -4.62 -2.46 5.17
C ALA A 115 -3.35 -2.04 4.42
N VAL A 116 -3.48 -1.36 3.26
CA VAL A 116 -2.36 -0.81 2.49
C VAL A 116 -1.61 0.24 3.29
N HIS A 117 -2.30 1.30 3.75
CA HIS A 117 -1.63 2.41 4.44
C HIS A 117 -1.08 2.05 5.82
N ALA A 118 -1.72 1.12 6.54
CA ALA A 118 -1.23 0.68 7.85
C ALA A 118 -0.13 -0.40 7.73
N GLY A 119 -0.23 -1.27 6.72
CA GLY A 119 0.61 -2.46 6.60
C GLY A 119 1.93 -2.25 5.85
N ILE A 120 1.98 -1.29 4.93
CA ILE A 120 3.16 -1.05 4.09
C ILE A 120 3.94 0.14 4.62
N ARG A 121 5.20 -0.10 5.01
CA ARG A 121 6.10 0.88 5.63
C ARG A 121 7.37 1.05 4.80
N PRO A 122 7.30 1.77 3.67
CA PRO A 122 8.39 1.83 2.72
C PRO A 122 9.59 2.63 3.24
N ALA A 123 9.38 3.65 4.08
CA ALA A 123 10.47 4.43 4.65
C ALA A 123 11.28 3.63 5.67
N ALA A 124 10.64 2.67 6.35
CA ALA A 124 11.29 1.75 7.28
C ALA A 124 12.32 0.82 6.60
N LEU A 125 12.31 0.72 5.27
CA LEU A 125 13.32 -0.04 4.51
C LEU A 125 14.62 0.72 4.32
N LEU A 126 14.62 2.05 4.48
CA LEU A 126 15.80 2.88 4.28
C LEU A 126 16.81 2.63 5.41
N PRO A 127 18.06 2.25 5.10
CA PRO A 127 19.12 2.23 6.10
C PRO A 127 19.40 3.66 6.61
N VAL A 128 19.99 3.77 7.80
CA VAL A 128 20.28 5.07 8.44
C VAL A 128 21.24 5.91 7.59
N GLU A 129 22.11 5.23 6.85
CA GLU A 129 23.13 5.80 5.97
C GLU A 129 22.57 6.22 4.61
N ALA A 130 21.29 5.95 4.31
CA ALA A 130 20.67 6.34 3.05
C ALA A 130 20.66 7.86 2.87
N ASN A 131 21.12 8.30 1.70
CA ASN A 131 21.24 9.72 1.38
C ASN A 131 19.89 10.43 1.58
N PRO A 132 19.82 11.45 2.46
CA PRO A 132 18.56 12.12 2.76
C PRO A 132 18.00 12.90 1.56
N ASN A 133 18.86 13.28 0.61
CA ASN A 133 18.53 14.06 -0.58
C ASN A 133 18.33 13.19 -1.84
N ASP A 134 18.43 11.87 -1.72
CA ASP A 134 18.09 10.97 -2.82
C ASP A 134 16.58 11.03 -3.11
N PRO A 135 16.16 11.30 -4.37
CA PRO A 135 14.74 11.45 -4.71
C PRO A 135 13.89 10.24 -4.32
N PHE A 136 14.41 9.02 -4.50
CA PHE A 136 13.69 7.80 -4.15
C PHE A 136 13.52 7.66 -2.64
N ALA A 137 14.57 7.89 -1.85
CA ALA A 137 14.49 7.90 -0.39
C ALA A 137 13.49 8.95 0.14
N MET A 138 13.51 10.17 -0.44
CA MET A 138 12.53 11.20 -0.12
C MET A 138 11.09 10.78 -0.47
N ALA A 139 10.90 10.13 -1.63
CA ALA A 139 9.60 9.63 -2.04
C ALA A 139 9.05 8.58 -1.07
N LEU A 140 9.84 7.59 -0.62
CA LEU A 140 9.37 6.58 0.33
C LEU A 140 8.95 7.20 1.67
N ARG A 141 9.71 8.19 2.18
CA ARG A 141 9.34 8.94 3.39
C ARG A 141 8.03 9.71 3.20
N ARG A 142 7.85 10.35 2.05
CA ARG A 142 6.62 11.08 1.71
C ARG A 142 5.41 10.16 1.62
N VAL A 143 5.55 9.01 0.96
CA VAL A 143 4.48 8.00 0.83
C VAL A 143 4.05 7.47 2.19
N GLU A 144 5.01 7.15 3.06
CA GLU A 144 4.69 6.67 4.40
C GLU A 144 4.02 7.75 5.27
N PHE A 145 4.47 8.99 5.17
CA PHE A 145 3.85 10.12 5.86
C PHE A 145 2.40 10.33 5.41
N GLU A 146 2.15 10.38 4.10
CA GLU A 146 0.80 10.54 3.55
C GLU A 146 -0.10 9.35 3.90
N SER A 147 0.43 8.12 3.85
CA SER A 147 -0.31 6.93 4.29
C SER A 147 -0.76 7.05 5.75
N GLY A 148 0.09 7.55 6.64
CA GLY A 148 -0.27 7.83 8.03
C GLY A 148 -1.41 8.86 8.17
N ARG A 149 -1.39 9.91 7.34
CA ARG A 149 -2.44 10.95 7.32
C ARG A 149 -3.78 10.39 6.83
N LEU A 150 -3.76 9.62 5.74
CA LEU A 150 -4.96 9.05 5.10
C LEU A 150 -5.64 7.97 5.95
N LEU A 151 -4.87 7.27 6.78
CA LEU A 151 -5.37 6.18 7.62
C LEU A 151 -6.52 6.62 8.55
N GLN A 152 -6.49 7.86 9.05
CA GLN A 152 -7.51 8.37 9.98
C GLN A 152 -8.90 8.42 9.37
N ALA A 153 -9.02 8.83 8.10
CA ALA A 153 -10.30 8.87 7.39
C ALA A 153 -10.93 7.47 7.31
N GLN A 154 -10.11 6.45 7.03
CA GLN A 154 -10.57 5.06 6.96
C GLN A 154 -10.98 4.52 8.33
N ILE A 155 -10.22 4.83 9.38
CA ILE A 155 -10.58 4.45 10.76
C ILE A 155 -11.94 5.04 11.15
N MET A 156 -12.18 6.33 10.84
CA MET A 156 -13.46 6.97 11.15
C MET A 156 -14.61 6.32 10.37
N PHE A 157 -14.44 6.05 9.07
CA PHE A 157 -15.46 5.38 8.27
C PHE A 157 -15.79 3.98 8.81
N LEU A 158 -14.77 3.13 9.03
CA LEU A 158 -14.95 1.76 9.51
C LEU A 158 -15.58 1.69 10.90
N LYS A 159 -15.40 2.73 11.72
CA LYS A 159 -16.03 2.86 13.05
C LYS A 159 -17.39 3.54 13.03
N GLY A 160 -17.88 4.00 11.88
CA GLY A 160 -19.16 4.71 11.77
C GLY A 160 -20.38 3.90 12.26
N GLU A 161 -21.42 4.61 12.70
CA GLU A 161 -22.64 4.03 13.28
C GLU A 161 -23.38 3.09 12.31
N ARG A 162 -23.38 3.42 11.02
CA ARG A 162 -24.03 2.61 9.96
C ARG A 162 -23.44 1.21 9.85
N LEU A 163 -22.23 0.98 10.36
CA LEU A 163 -21.54 -0.31 10.34
C LEU A 163 -21.65 -1.08 11.66
N VAL A 164 -22.31 -0.52 12.68
CA VAL A 164 -22.54 -1.22 13.97
C VAL A 164 -23.26 -2.56 13.80
N PRO A 165 -24.29 -2.70 12.95
CA PRO A 165 -24.94 -4.00 12.75
C PRO A 165 -24.04 -5.05 12.07
N PHE A 166 -22.93 -4.63 11.47
CA PHE A 166 -22.06 -5.46 10.63
C PHE A 166 -20.63 -5.58 11.20
N ARG A 167 -20.43 -5.35 12.51
CA ARG A 167 -19.10 -5.29 13.12
C ARG A 167 -18.25 -6.52 12.85
N ASP A 168 -18.82 -7.72 12.97
CA ASP A 168 -18.09 -8.96 12.74
C ASP A 168 -17.66 -9.10 11.26
N ALA A 169 -18.55 -8.75 10.33
CA ALA A 169 -18.25 -8.74 8.91
C ALA A 169 -17.11 -7.75 8.56
N VAL A 170 -17.16 -6.54 9.15
CA VAL A 170 -16.12 -5.52 8.97
C VAL A 170 -14.78 -5.98 9.54
N SER A 171 -14.77 -6.53 10.76
CA SER A 171 -13.56 -7.06 11.41
C SER A 171 -12.93 -8.19 10.60
N HIS A 172 -13.73 -9.16 10.16
CA HIS A 172 -13.26 -10.26 9.32
C HIS A 172 -12.69 -9.77 7.98
N ALA A 173 -13.36 -8.82 7.31
CA ALA A 173 -12.86 -8.22 6.08
C ALA A 173 -11.52 -7.48 6.30
N LEU A 174 -11.41 -6.74 7.41
CA LEU A 174 -10.19 -6.01 7.78
C LEU A 174 -9.03 -6.95 8.05
N GLU A 175 -9.25 -8.00 8.85
CA GLU A 175 -8.23 -9.02 9.16
C GLU A 175 -7.74 -9.74 7.91
N ARG A 176 -8.68 -10.13 7.03
CA ARG A 176 -8.37 -10.74 5.73
C ARG A 176 -7.50 -9.82 4.88
N ARG A 177 -7.90 -8.56 4.68
CA ARG A 177 -7.13 -7.58 3.88
C ARG A 177 -5.75 -7.33 4.48
N HIS A 178 -5.63 -7.23 5.80
CA HIS A 178 -4.32 -7.16 6.44
C HIS A 178 -3.45 -8.39 6.21
N ALA A 179 -4.02 -9.60 6.28
CA ALA A 179 -3.28 -10.83 6.04
C ALA A 179 -2.77 -10.91 4.59
N GLU A 180 -3.63 -10.56 3.62
CA GLU A 180 -3.29 -10.47 2.19
C GLU A 180 -2.17 -9.45 1.94
N VAL A 181 -2.34 -8.20 2.41
CA VAL A 181 -1.33 -7.14 2.22
C VAL A 181 -0.01 -7.51 2.87
N ARG A 182 -0.01 -8.07 4.09
CA ARG A 182 1.22 -8.53 4.75
C ARG A 182 1.92 -9.63 3.98
N LYS A 183 1.17 -10.58 3.40
CA LYS A 183 1.73 -11.65 2.58
C LYS A 183 2.43 -11.05 1.35
N LEU A 184 1.73 -10.21 0.60
CA LEU A 184 2.26 -9.58 -0.61
C LEU A 184 3.46 -8.68 -0.33
N TRP A 185 3.42 -7.92 0.77
CA TRP A 185 4.54 -7.12 1.20
C TRP A 185 5.77 -7.98 1.51
N ARG A 186 5.61 -9.09 2.23
CA ARG A 186 6.72 -10.02 2.48
C ARG A 186 7.28 -10.63 1.20
N GLU A 187 6.42 -11.10 0.30
CA GLU A 187 6.85 -11.66 -1.00
C GLU A 187 7.62 -10.62 -1.83
N MET A 188 7.19 -9.36 -1.79
CA MET A 188 7.92 -8.25 -2.40
C MET A 188 9.30 -8.06 -1.75
N LEU A 189 9.37 -8.03 -0.41
CA LEU A 189 10.63 -7.89 0.32
C LEU A 189 11.59 -9.04 0.02
N GLU A 190 11.10 -10.28 0.00
CA GLU A 190 11.88 -11.45 -0.40
C GLU A 190 12.42 -11.31 -1.83
N SER A 191 11.64 -10.74 -2.74
CA SER A 191 12.08 -10.49 -4.11
C SER A 191 13.28 -9.53 -4.18
N ILE A 192 13.43 -8.59 -3.24
CA ILE A 192 14.61 -7.70 -3.21
C ILE A 192 15.75 -8.25 -2.35
N GLY A 193 15.68 -9.52 -1.95
CA GLY A 193 16.72 -10.20 -1.17
C GLY A 193 16.58 -10.05 0.34
N MET A 194 15.45 -9.52 0.82
CA MET A 194 15.16 -9.40 2.25
C MET A 194 14.43 -10.65 2.76
N THR A 195 15.18 -11.66 3.18
CA THR A 195 14.62 -12.82 3.88
C THR A 195 14.45 -12.51 5.37
N SER A 196 13.28 -12.82 5.93
CA SER A 196 13.12 -12.96 7.38
C SER A 196 14.03 -14.10 7.83
N ARG A 197 15.20 -13.78 8.38
CA ARG A 197 16.03 -14.80 9.05
C ARG A 197 15.20 -15.28 10.24
N ASN A 198 14.73 -16.53 10.16
CA ASN A 198 13.97 -17.19 11.22
C ASN A 198 14.64 -16.92 12.57
N GLN A 199 13.84 -16.56 13.58
CA GLN A 199 14.24 -16.43 14.98
C GLN A 199 14.77 -17.75 15.61
N ASN A 200 15.05 -18.79 14.82
CA ASN A 200 15.47 -20.11 15.30
C ASN A 200 16.99 -20.36 15.29
N ASP A 201 17.81 -19.45 14.77
CA ASP A 201 19.29 -19.62 14.76
C ASP A 201 19.99 -18.89 15.92
N ALA A 202 19.24 -18.44 16.92
CA ALA A 202 19.80 -17.85 18.14
C ALA A 202 19.31 -18.60 19.37
N LYS A 203 19.76 -19.85 19.52
CA LYS A 203 20.00 -20.41 20.85
C LYS A 203 21.50 -20.70 20.98
N PRO A 204 22.19 -20.12 21.98
CA PRO A 204 23.46 -20.68 22.43
C PRO A 204 23.26 -22.08 23.02
#